data_AF-X1UFZ5-F1
#
_entry.id   AF-X1UFZ5-F1
#
_cell.length_a   1.000
_cell.length_b   1.000
_cell.length_c   1.000
_cell.angle_alpha   90.00
_cell.angle_beta   90.00
_cell.angle_gamma   90.00
#
_symmetry.space_group_name_H-M   'P 1'
#
loop_
_entity.id
_entity.type
_entity.pdbx_description
1 polymer ?
#
loop_
_entity_poly.entity_id
_entity_poly.type
_entity_poly.pdbx_seq_one_letter_code
_entity_poly.pdbx_strand_id
1 'polypeptide(L)' 'MRKHEKTLAIALETLGCCIVAAGIAVEVATGAGVGHVVITSGSLVALVGGILFVKIFIKAKP' A
#
# COMPACT_ATOMS: atom_id res chain seq x y z
N MET A 1 10.06 11.48 -16.56
CA MET A 1 8.90 11.19 -15.70
C MET A 1 7.81 12.20 -15.95
N ARG A 2 6.59 11.76 -16.23
CA ARG A 2 5.45 12.68 -16.07
C ARG A 2 5.15 12.78 -14.57
N LYS A 3 4.97 14.01 -14.08
CA LYS A 3 4.71 14.34 -12.65
C LYS A 3 3.66 13.41 -12.01
N HIS A 4 2.66 13.03 -12.80
CA HIS A 4 1.54 12.17 -12.44
C HIS A 4 1.94 10.75 -12.00
N GLU A 5 2.94 10.13 -12.61
CA GLU A 5 3.31 8.73 -12.33
C GLU A 5 3.94 8.57 -10.94
N LYS A 6 4.80 9.55 -10.57
CA LYS A 6 5.37 9.65 -9.22
C LYS A 6 4.29 9.88 -8.17
N THR A 7 3.39 10.84 -8.41
CA THR A 7 2.29 11.14 -7.50
C THR A 7 1.37 9.93 -7.32
N LEU A 8 1.08 9.19 -8.39
CA LEU A 8 0.26 7.99 -8.32
C LEU A 8 0.90 6.91 -7.44
N ALA A 9 2.19 6.65 -7.61
CA ALA A 9 2.90 5.64 -6.82
C ALA A 9 2.92 5.99 -5.32
N ILE A 10 3.21 7.26 -4.99
CA ILE A 10 3.21 7.75 -3.60
C ILE A 10 1.80 7.71 -3.00
N ALA A 11 0.77 8.05 -3.79
CA ALA A 11 -0.61 7.97 -3.34
C ALA A 11 -1.01 6.52 -3.03
N LEU A 12 -0.60 5.56 -3.87
CA LEU A 12 -0.87 4.13 -3.68
C LEU A 12 -0.19 3.57 -2.42
N GLU A 13 1.07 3.94 -2.19
CA GLU A 13 1.82 3.57 -0.98
C GLU A 13 1.14 4.13 0.29
N THR A 14 0.77 5.42 0.25
CA THR A 14 0.11 6.09 1.37
C THR A 14 -1.24 5.45 1.67
N LEU A 15 -2.02 5.15 0.63
CA LEU A 15 -3.34 4.51 0.78
C LEU A 15 -3.20 3.11 1.38
N GLY A 16 -2.24 2.31 0.91
CA GLY A 16 -1.96 0.98 1.46
C GLY A 16 -1.57 1.04 2.94
N CYS A 17 -0.73 2.00 3.33
CA CYS A 17 -0.32 2.19 4.72
C CYS A 17 -1.51 2.60 5.62
N CYS A 18 -2.39 3.48 5.14
CA CYS A 18 -3.61 3.85 5.87
C CYS A 18 -4.57 2.66 6.07
N ILE A 19 -4.73 1.80 5.06
CA ILE A 19 -5.59 0.60 5.16
C ILE A 19 -5.02 -0.40 6.17
N VAL A 20 -3.70 -0.61 6.17
CA VAL A 20 -3.03 -1.46 7.17
C VAL A 20 -3.23 -0.90 8.58
N ALA A 21 -2.99 0.40 8.78
CA ALA A 21 -3.17 1.06 10.08
C ALA A 21 -4.63 0.97 10.57
N ALA A 22 -5.61 1.19 9.69
CA ALA A 22 -7.03 1.04 10.01
C ALA A 22 -7.39 -0.41 10.36
N GLY A 23 -6.84 -1.39 9.63
CA GLY A 23 -7.03 -2.81 9.94
C GLY A 23 -6.49 -3.20 11.31
N ILE A 24 -5.31 -2.69 11.69
CA ILE A 24 -4.73 -2.89 13.03
C ILE A 24 -5.62 -2.24 14.10
N ALA A 25 -6.08 -1.00 13.86
CA ALA A 25 -6.95 -0.31 14.81
C ALA A 25 -8.27 -1.06 15.04
N VAL A 26 -8.86 -1.65 13.98
CA VAL A 26 -10.07 -2.47 14.08
C VAL A 26 -9.80 -3.76 14.87
N GLU A 27 -8.69 -4.45 14.63
CA GLU A 27 -8.30 -5.64 15.39
C GLU A 27 -8.11 -5.32 16.88
N VAL A 28 -7.41 -4.23 17.19
CA VAL A 28 -7.20 -3.79 18.57
C VAL A 28 -8.53 -3.42 19.25
N ALA A 29 -9.45 -2.77 18.53
CA ALA A 29 -10.73 -2.32 19.09
C ALA A 29 -11.75 -3.46 19.27
N THR A 30 -11.73 -4.48 18.40
CA THR A 30 -12.77 -5.52 18.35
C THR A 30 -12.31 -6.86 18.91
N GLY A 31 -10.99 -7.07 19.08
CA GLY A 31 -10.41 -8.35 19.50
C GLY A 31 -10.76 -9.52 18.56
N ALA A 32 -11.26 -9.23 17.37
CA ALA A 32 -11.86 -10.18 16.45
C ALA A 32 -10.91 -10.43 15.27
N GLY A 33 -10.40 -11.66 15.15
CA GLY A 33 -9.39 -12.09 14.17
C GLY A 33 -9.69 -11.87 12.67
N VAL A 34 -10.78 -11.19 12.33
CA VAL A 34 -11.12 -10.72 10.98
C VAL A 34 -10.20 -9.58 10.52
N GLY A 35 -9.65 -8.75 11.42
CA GLY A 35 -8.78 -7.66 10.97
C GLY A 35 -7.47 -8.14 10.35
N HIS A 36 -7.06 -9.39 10.55
CA HIS A 36 -5.97 -10.02 9.79
C HIS A 36 -6.21 -10.00 8.27
N VAL A 37 -7.44 -10.21 7.80
CA VAL A 37 -7.78 -10.16 6.37
C VAL A 37 -7.65 -8.73 5.84
N VAL A 38 -8.04 -7.74 6.64
CA VAL A 38 -7.92 -6.31 6.30
C VAL A 38 -6.45 -5.87 6.26
N ILE A 39 -5.65 -6.32 7.23
CA ILE A 39 -4.21 -6.05 7.28
C ILE A 39 -3.49 -6.69 6.09
N THR A 40 -3.81 -7.94 5.76
CA THR A 40 -3.21 -8.68 4.64
C THR A 40 -3.57 -8.03 3.30
N SER A 41 -4.84 -7.67 3.09
CA SER A 41 -5.28 -6.98 1.88
C SER A 41 -4.67 -5.58 1.74
N GLY A 42 -4.56 -4.81 2.83
CA GLY A 42 -3.83 -3.53 2.84
C GLY A 42 -2.34 -3.68 2.51
N SER A 43 -1.71 -4.73 3.02
CA SER A 43 -0.30 -5.04 2.74
C SER A 43 -0.07 -5.42 1.27
N LEU A 44 -1.00 -6.14 0.65
CA LEU A 44 -0.96 -6.45 -0.79
C LEU A 44 -1.05 -5.18 -1.65
N VAL A 45 -1.91 -4.24 -1.28
CA VAL A 45 -2.04 -2.96 -1.99
C VAL A 45 -0.76 -2.14 -1.90
N ALA A 46 -0.14 -2.06 -0.72
CA ALA A 46 1.15 -1.41 -0.53
C ALA A 46 2.25 -2.09 -1.36
N LEU A 47 2.32 -3.43 -1.36
CA LEU A 47 3.26 -4.21 -2.16
C LEU A 47 3.11 -3.93 -3.67
N VAL A 48 1.88 -3.90 -4.18
CA VAL A 48 1.61 -3.57 -5.59
C VAL A 48 2.05 -2.14 -5.91
N GLY A 49 1.81 -1.18 -5.03
CA GLY A 49 2.31 0.20 -5.14
C GLY A 49 3.84 0.25 -5.25
N GLY A 50 4.54 -0.45 -4.36
CA GLY A 50 6.00 -0.55 -4.36
C GLY A 50 6.59 -1.26 -5.59
N ILE A 51 5.95 -2.33 -6.08
CA ILE A 51 6.38 -3.02 -7.31
C ILE A 51 6.16 -2.13 -8.54
N LEU A 52 5.05 -1.38 -8.59
CA LEU A 52 4.81 -0.39 -9.65
C LEU A 52 5.89 0.68 -9.63
N PHE A 53 6.22 1.19 -8.44
CA PHE A 53 7.32 2.14 -8.26
C PHE A 53 8.63 1.56 -8.77
N VAL A 54 9.04 0.36 -8.33
CA VAL A 54 10.27 -0.32 -8.77
C VAL A 54 10.30 -0.55 -10.28
N LYS A 55 9.22 -1.06 -10.88
CA LYS A 55 9.19 -1.31 -12.32
C LYS A 55 9.27 -0.01 -13.12
N ILE A 56 8.68 1.07 -12.63
CA ILE A 56 8.71 2.36 -13.31
C ILE A 56 10.05 3.08 -13.06
N PHE A 57 10.65 2.99 -11.87
CA PHE A 57 11.91 3.65 -11.53
C PHE A 57 13.14 2.90 -12.02
N ILE A 58 13.19 1.58 -11.83
CA ILE A 58 14.36 0.75 -12.17
C ILE A 58 14.39 0.49 -13.67
N LYS A 59 13.25 0.24 -14.33
CA LYS A 59 13.20 0.05 -15.79
C LYS A 59 13.35 1.37 -16.57
N ALA A 60 13.22 2.53 -15.92
CA ALA A 60 13.49 3.84 -16.51
C ALA A 60 14.95 4.31 -16.37
N LYS A 61 15.84 3.47 -15.83
CA LYS A 61 17.28 3.72 -15.84
C LYS A 61 17.90 3.00 -17.06
N PRO A 62 18.25 3.70 -18.15
CA PRO A 62 19.22 3.18 -19.11
C PRO A 62 20.61 3.09 -18.46
#